data_AF-A0A397IL89-F1
#
_entry.id   AF-A0A397IL89-F1
#
_cell.length_a   1.000
_cell.length_b   1.000
_cell.length_c   1.000
_cell.angle_alpha   90.00
_cell.angle_beta   90.00
_cell.angle_gamma   90.00
#
_symmetry.space_group_name_H-M   'P 1'
#
loop_
_entity.id
_entity.type
_entity.pdbx_description
1 polymer ?
#
loop_
_entity_poly.entity_id
_entity_poly.type
_entity_poly.pdbx_seq_one_letter_code
_entity_poly.pdbx_strand_id
1 'polypeptide(L)' 'MSLLGKKFPAPVAKPMAPFFAAGNAVSILAKAGVPQSNADFVAGVVILYGVNSLANALMNTEEFKNDPRNPNAKNVKH' A
#
# COMPACT_ATOMS: atom_id res chain seq x y z
N MET A 1 -5.24 36.08 -27.85
CA MET A 1 -4.39 34.94 -27.46
C MET A 1 -5.10 34.18 -26.36
N SER A 2 -5.16 32.84 -26.44
CA SER A 2 -5.75 32.04 -25.36
C SER A 2 -4.92 32.22 -24.08
N LEU A 3 -5.58 32.65 -23.00
CA LEU A 3 -4.98 32.80 -21.66
C LEU A 3 -4.56 31.45 -21.06
N LEU A 4 -5.08 30.35 -21.58
CA LEU A 4 -4.59 29.00 -21.30
C LEU A 4 -3.63 28.63 -22.43
N GLY A 5 -2.34 28.55 -22.10
CA GLY A 5 -1.29 28.11 -23.02
C GLY A 5 -1.57 26.72 -23.64
N LYS A 6 -0.76 26.33 -24.64
CA LYS A 6 -0.94 25.06 -25.36
C LYS A 6 -0.93 23.87 -24.38
N LYS A 7 -2.02 23.09 -24.34
CA LYS A 7 -2.15 21.89 -23.49
C LYS A 7 -1.41 20.73 -24.14
N PHE A 8 -0.34 20.27 -23.49
CA PHE A 8 0.44 19.12 -23.95
C PHE A 8 -0.09 17.81 -23.33
N PRO A 9 -0.25 16.73 -24.12
CA PRO A 9 -0.77 15.45 -23.65
C PRO A 9 0.32 14.65 -22.91
N ALA A 10 0.68 15.07 -21.69
CA ALA A 10 1.61 14.34 -20.85
C ALA A 10 0.97 13.06 -20.27
N PRO A 11 1.71 11.93 -20.18
CA PRO A 11 1.21 10.68 -19.64
C PRO A 11 1.14 10.71 -18.10
N VAL A 12 0.18 11.47 -17.55
CA VAL A 12 0.00 11.62 -16.09
C VAL A 12 -0.72 10.43 -15.45
N ALA A 13 -1.62 9.77 -16.18
CA ALA A 13 -2.45 8.70 -15.61
C ALA A 13 -1.64 7.46 -15.18
N LYS A 14 -0.62 7.09 -15.97
CA LYS A 14 0.21 5.90 -15.72
C LYS A 14 1.04 5.99 -14.43
N PRO A 15 1.82 7.07 -14.19
CA PRO A 15 2.52 7.23 -12.92
C PRO A 15 1.59 7.56 -11.74
N MET A 16 0.37 8.08 -12.00
CA MET A 16 -0.59 8.40 -10.95
C MET A 16 -1.45 7.21 -10.48
N ALA A 17 -1.43 6.09 -11.22
CA ALA A 17 -2.19 4.88 -10.89
C ALA A 17 -2.11 4.42 -9.41
N PRO A 18 -0.93 4.34 -8.75
CA PRO A 18 -0.85 3.93 -7.35
C PRO A 18 -1.57 4.91 -6.40
N PHE A 19 -1.57 6.21 -6.70
CA PHE A 19 -2.23 7.21 -5.87
C PHE A 19 -3.76 7.16 -6.01
N PHE A 20 -4.27 6.87 -7.21
CA PHE A 20 -5.71 6.65 -7.41
C PHE A 20 -6.21 5.39 -6.71
N ALA A 21 -5.43 4.30 -6.74
CA ALA A 21 -5.75 3.09 -6.00
C ALA A 21 -5.77 3.35 -4.48
N ALA A 22 -4.80 4.10 -3.96
CA ALA A 22 -4.78 4.54 -2.57
C ALA A 22 -5.98 5.44 -2.22
N GLY A 23 -6.36 6.37 -3.11
CA GLY A 23 -7.55 7.22 -2.94
C GLY A 23 -8.85 6.43 -2.79
N ASN A 24 -8.99 5.31 -3.52
CA ASN A 24 -10.13 4.42 -3.36
C ASN A 24 -10.14 3.74 -1.98
N ALA A 25 -8.97 3.32 -1.46
CA ALA A 25 -8.87 2.80 -0.10
C ALA A 25 -9.21 3.86 0.96
N VAL A 26 -8.74 5.10 0.78
CA VAL A 26 -9.08 6.26 1.64
C VAL A 26 -10.58 6.58 1.59
N SER A 27 -11.25 6.38 0.45
CA SER A 27 -12.69 6.62 0.33
C SER A 27 -13.53 5.65 1.19
N ILE A 28 -13.04 4.42 1.42
CA ILE A 28 -13.67 3.45 2.33
C ILE A 28 -13.58 3.97 3.77
N LEU A 29 -12.46 4.58 4.16
CA LEU A 29 -12.27 5.17 5.47
C LEU A 29 -13.08 6.46 5.67
N ALA A 30 -13.21 7.28 4.62
CA ALA A 30 -14.07 8.47 4.65
C ALA A 30 -15.55 8.10 4.89
N LYS A 31 -16.00 6.97 4.32
CA LYS A 31 -17.36 6.44 4.54
C LYS A 31 -17.58 5.89 5.96
N ALA A 32 -16.50 5.58 6.68
CA ALA A 32 -16.52 5.18 8.09
C ALA A 32 -16.52 6.37 9.07
N GLY A 33 -16.67 7.61 8.57
CA GLY A 33 -16.73 8.82 9.41
C GLY A 33 -15.36 9.31 9.90
N VAL A 34 -14.26 8.81 9.32
CA VAL A 34 -12.91 9.27 9.65
C VAL A 34 -12.71 10.67 9.04
N PRO A 35 -12.40 11.71 9.83
CA PRO A 35 -12.13 13.04 9.29
C PRO A 35 -10.90 13.01 8.36
N GLN A 36 -10.94 13.76 7.26
CA GLN A 36 -9.91 13.79 6.21
C GLN A 36 -8.50 14.06 6.77
N SER A 37 -8.37 14.86 7.84
CA SER A 37 -7.10 15.14 8.51
C SER A 37 -6.41 13.89 9.09
N ASN A 38 -7.19 12.84 9.35
CA ASN A 38 -6.72 11.59 9.93
C ASN A 38 -6.81 10.44 8.91
N ALA A 39 -7.43 10.66 7.74
CA ALA A 39 -7.70 9.62 6.77
C ALA A 39 -6.40 9.05 6.17
N ASP A 40 -5.39 9.87 5.92
CA ASP A 40 -4.09 9.41 5.39
C ASP A 40 -3.31 8.61 6.44
N PHE A 41 -3.35 9.03 7.70
CA PHE A 41 -2.73 8.29 8.81
C PHE A 41 -3.42 6.94 9.02
N VAL A 42 -4.76 6.93 9.09
CA VAL A 42 -5.52 5.68 9.28
C VAL A 42 -5.39 4.77 8.07
N ALA A 43 -5.38 5.30 6.84
CA ALA A 43 -5.11 4.50 5.63
C ALA A 43 -3.70 3.92 5.66
N GLY A 44 -2.70 4.70 6.07
CA GLY A 44 -1.33 4.21 6.27
C GLY A 44 -1.26 3.07 7.29
N VAL A 45 -1.96 3.19 8.43
CA VAL A 45 -2.04 2.14 9.46
C VAL A 45 -2.76 0.89 8.95
N VAL A 46 -3.87 1.05 8.22
CA VAL A 46 -4.63 -0.07 7.65
C VAL A 46 -3.81 -0.83 6.61
N ILE A 47 -3.13 -0.11 5.71
CA ILE A 47 -2.24 -0.73 4.73
C ILE A 47 -1.05 -1.40 5.42
N LEU A 48 -0.44 -0.75 6.42
CA LEU A 48 0.65 -1.36 7.18
C LEU A 48 0.21 -2.65 7.86
N TYR A 49 -0.98 -2.67 8.47
CA TYR A 49 -1.55 -3.87 9.08
C TYR A 49 -1.86 -4.96 8.05
N GLY A 50 -2.46 -4.58 6.91
CA GLY A 50 -2.75 -5.49 5.81
C GLY A 50 -1.50 -6.11 5.19
N VAL A 51 -0.47 -5.30 4.92
CA VAL A 51 0.81 -5.78 4.38
C VAL A 51 1.54 -6.64 5.39
N ASN A 52 1.58 -6.24 6.68
CA ASN A 52 2.23 -7.02 7.72
C ASN A 52 1.55 -8.38 7.94
N SER A 53 0.22 -8.43 7.95
CA SER A 53 -0.52 -9.70 8.07
C SER A 53 -0.34 -10.61 6.86
N LEU A 54 -0.36 -10.05 5.64
CA LEU A 54 -0.10 -10.80 4.42
C LEU A 54 1.34 -11.31 4.36
N ALA A 55 2.32 -10.48 4.73
CA ALA A 55 3.72 -10.89 4.80
C ALA A 55 3.89 -12.05 5.77
N ASN A 56 3.30 -11.99 6.97
CA ASN A 56 3.33 -13.09 7.92
C ASN A 56 2.68 -14.37 7.38
N ALA A 57 1.61 -14.28 6.61
CA ALA A 57 0.99 -15.45 5.97
C ALA A 57 1.91 -16.06 4.89
N LEU A 58 2.48 -15.22 4.02
CA LEU A 58 3.35 -15.67 2.92
C LEU A 58 4.68 -16.25 3.42
N MET A 59 5.23 -15.71 4.51
CA MET A 59 6.46 -16.24 5.14
C MET A 59 6.28 -17.65 5.75
N ASN A 60 5.05 -18.11 5.94
CA ASN A 60 4.75 -19.47 6.42
C ASN A 60 4.49 -20.49 5.31
N THR A 61 4.54 -20.07 4.04
CA THR A 61 4.38 -20.97 2.88
C THR A 61 5.56 -21.92 2.74
N GLU A 62 5.36 -23.05 2.06
CA GLU A 62 6.37 -24.11 1.92
C GLU A 62 7.67 -23.63 1.25
N GLU A 63 7.57 -22.65 0.34
CA GLU A 63 8.71 -22.03 -0.35
C GLU A 63 9.61 -21.23 0.61
N PHE A 64 9.00 -20.40 1.47
CA PHE A 64 9.75 -19.44 2.29
C PHE A 64 9.94 -19.88 3.75
N LYS A 65 9.29 -20.96 4.18
CA LYS A 65 9.36 -21.45 5.56
C LYS A 65 10.76 -21.95 5.96
N ASN A 66 11.52 -22.50 5.01
CA ASN A 66 12.86 -23.03 5.24
C ASN A 66 13.98 -22.07 4.81
N ASP A 67 13.65 -20.82 4.44
CA ASP A 67 14.67 -19.80 4.14
C ASP A 67 15.41 -19.40 5.43
N PRO A 68 16.75 -19.53 5.50
CA PRO A 68 17.55 -19.09 6.64
C PRO A 68 17.37 -17.60 7.01
N ARG A 69 16.84 -16.78 6.10
CA ARG A 69 16.55 -15.37 6.31
C ARG A 69 15.16 -15.11 6.87
N ASN A 70 14.29 -16.12 6.90
CA ASN A 70 12.96 -15.98 7.45
C ASN A 70 13.05 -15.79 8.97
N PRO A 71 12.53 -14.67 9.53
CA PRO A 71 12.56 -14.44 10.97
C PRO A 71 11.85 -15.53 11.79
N ASN A 72 10.91 -16.26 11.17
CA ASN A 72 10.17 -17.36 11.79
C ASN A 72 10.90 -18.71 11.69
N ALA A 73 11.97 -18.81 10.90
CA ALA A 73 12.77 -20.02 10.83
C ALA A 73 13.48 -20.20 12.18
N LYS A 74 13.10 -21.26 12.91
CA LYS A 74 13.78 -21.62 14.16
C LYS A 74 15.26 -21.85 13.83
N ASN A 75 16.14 -21.08 14.46
CA ASN A 75 17.59 -21.32 14.37
C ASN A 75 17.85 -22.80 14.65
N VAL A 76 18.24 -23.55 13.62
CA VAL A 76 18.89 -24.85 13.82
C VAL A 76 20.23 -24.48 14.44
N LYS A 77 20.29 -24.51 15.77
CA LYS A 77 21.57 -24.46 16.47
C LYS A 77 22.41 -25.60 15.89
N HIS A 78 23.55 -25.24 15.30
CA HIS A 78 24.64 -26.19 15.10
C HIS A 78 24.99 -26.85 16.44
#